data_AF-U1PQI4-F1
#
_entry.id   AF-U1PQI4-F1
#
_cell.length_a   1.000
_cell.length_b   1.000
_cell.length_c   1.000
_cell.angle_alpha   90.00
_cell.angle_beta   90.00
_cell.angle_gamma   90.00
#
_symmetry.space_group_name_H-M   'P 1'
#
loop_
_entity.id
_entity.type
_entity.pdbx_description
1 polymer ?
#
loop_
_entity_poly.entity_id
_entity_poly.type
_entity_poly.pdbx_seq_one_letter_code
_entity_poly.pdbx_strand_id
1 'polypeptide(L)'
;MLVEPDCVYHNSMEMTEDEVSFKLLKGEMEDVETVYDGPAAAEETLANITVAGEQAKAVNEQMVGDVPTTHAVGKLLEWGFIDGLEPTPLGRAVTEHFLSPRDAFRLLDGVRSGLSPYEIVADAELADEDEL
;
A
#
# COMPACT_ATOMS: atom_id res chain seq x y z
N MET A 1 17.88 3.53 23.73
CA MET A 1 17.90 4.54 24.80
C MET A 1 17.30 3.88 26.02
N LEU A 2 18.02 3.76 27.14
CA LEU A 2 17.52 3.15 28.37
C LEU A 2 16.56 4.13 29.06
N VAL A 3 15.43 3.63 29.57
CA VAL A 3 14.47 4.41 30.37
C VAL A 3 15.06 4.69 31.74
N GLU A 4 14.92 5.92 32.25
CA GLU A 4 15.39 6.36 33.56
C GLU A 4 14.22 6.54 34.55
N PRO A 5 14.38 6.14 35.83
CA PRO A 5 13.33 6.23 36.83
C PRO A 5 12.87 7.66 37.12
N ASP A 6 11.57 7.85 37.34
CA ASP A 6 10.89 9.11 37.70
C ASP A 6 10.79 10.15 36.56
N CYS A 7 10.97 9.74 35.30
CA CYS A 7 10.87 10.65 34.16
C CYS A 7 9.48 10.60 33.49
N VAL A 8 8.78 11.74 33.45
CA VAL A 8 7.49 11.89 32.75
C VAL A 8 7.76 12.19 31.27
N TYR A 9 7.63 11.19 30.41
CA TYR A 9 7.77 11.36 28.95
C TYR A 9 6.47 11.89 28.34
N HIS A 10 6.38 13.22 28.29
CA HIS A 10 5.38 14.00 27.55
C HIS A 10 3.91 13.82 28.01
N ASN A 11 3.20 14.94 28.14
CA ASN A 11 1.88 15.07 28.79
C ASN A 11 0.70 14.44 27.99
N SER A 12 0.97 13.45 27.15
CA SER A 12 0.00 12.81 26.25
C SER A 12 0.04 11.28 26.28
N MET A 13 0.89 10.66 27.12
CA MET A 13 0.86 9.22 27.36
C MET A 13 0.02 8.91 28.61
N GLU A 14 -1.02 8.08 28.46
CA GLU A 14 -1.92 7.65 29.54
C GLU A 14 -1.27 6.69 30.55
N MET A 15 -0.11 6.10 30.23
CA MET A 15 0.54 5.06 31.03
C MET A 15 1.76 5.58 31.77
N THR A 16 1.95 5.11 33.00
CA THR A 16 3.12 5.36 33.85
C THR A 16 4.33 4.50 33.42
N GLU A 17 5.55 4.91 33.80
CA GLU A 17 6.80 4.17 33.53
C GLU A 17 6.72 2.70 33.97
N ASP A 18 6.16 2.47 35.17
CA ASP A 18 5.99 1.13 35.74
C ASP A 18 5.06 0.28 34.85
N GLU A 19 3.96 0.85 34.35
CA GLU A 19 3.02 0.14 33.47
C GLU A 19 3.64 -0.24 32.12
N VAL A 20 4.44 0.65 31.53
CA VAL A 20 5.19 0.36 30.30
C VAL A 20 6.24 -0.72 30.55
N SER A 21 6.98 -0.63 31.66
CA SER A 21 7.99 -1.61 32.06
C SER A 21 7.38 -2.99 32.29
N PHE A 22 6.25 -3.09 33.00
CA PHE A 22 5.55 -4.35 33.21
C PHE A 22 5.00 -4.93 31.91
N LYS A 23 4.47 -4.10 31.00
CA LYS A 23 3.98 -4.54 29.69
C LYS A 23 5.11 -5.15 28.85
N LEU A 24 6.27 -4.50 28.79
CA LEU A 24 7.43 -4.98 28.03
C LEU A 24 8.09 -6.21 28.67
N LEU A 25 8.20 -6.27 30.01
CA LEU A 25 8.84 -7.37 30.73
C LEU A 25 8.00 -8.65 30.79
N LYS A 26 6.66 -8.54 30.68
CA LYS A 26 5.78 -9.70 30.54
C LYS A 26 6.01 -10.47 29.24
N GLY A 27 6.56 -9.82 28.21
CA GLY A 27 6.91 -10.45 26.94
C GLY A 27 5.70 -10.97 26.16
N GLU A 28 4.49 -10.51 26.49
CA GLU A 28 3.29 -10.79 25.73
C GLU A 28 3.40 -10.00 24.41
N MET A 29 3.70 -10.71 23.31
CA MET A 29 3.65 -10.10 21.98
C MET A 29 2.19 -9.74 21.69
N GLU A 30 1.98 -8.48 21.31
CA GLU A 30 0.68 -8.04 20.81
C GLU A 30 0.39 -8.72 19.46
N ASP A 31 -0.89 -8.99 19.21
CA ASP A 31 -1.33 -9.48 17.90
C ASP A 31 -1.05 -8.39 16.86
N VAL A 32 -0.33 -8.75 15.80
CA VAL A 32 -0.06 -7.85 14.66
C VAL A 32 -1.13 -8.09 13.61
N GLU A 33 -2.04 -7.13 13.46
CA GLU A 33 -2.97 -7.11 12.33
C GLU A 33 -2.28 -6.48 11.11
N THR A 34 -2.16 -7.24 10.02
CA THR A 34 -1.68 -6.70 8.74
C THR A 34 -2.89 -6.21 7.96
N VAL A 35 -3.14 -4.90 8.01
CA VAL A 35 -4.23 -4.26 7.26
C VAL A 35 -3.67 -3.67 5.98
N TYR A 36 -4.21 -4.09 4.85
CA TYR A 36 -3.93 -3.45 3.57
C TYR A 36 -4.77 -2.18 3.48
N ASP A 37 -4.12 -1.03 3.25
CA ASP A 37 -4.83 0.19 2.92
C ASP A 37 -5.45 0.08 1.50
N GLY A 38 -6.28 1.07 1.13
CA GLY A 38 -6.99 1.04 -0.15
C GLY A 38 -6.07 0.88 -1.38
N PRO A 39 -5.02 1.70 -1.53
CA PRO A 39 -4.05 1.57 -2.61
C PRO A 39 -3.29 0.24 -2.60
N ALA A 40 -2.72 -0.17 -1.47
CA ALA A 40 -1.96 -1.42 -1.35
C ALA A 40 -2.85 -2.65 -1.64
N ALA A 41 -4.10 -2.63 -1.18
CA ALA A 41 -5.06 -3.68 -1.50
C ALA A 41 -5.37 -3.76 -3.01
N ALA A 42 -5.43 -2.62 -3.69
CA ALA A 42 -5.68 -2.56 -5.14
C ALA A 42 -4.47 -3.05 -5.95
N GLU A 43 -3.25 -2.67 -5.56
CA GLU A 43 -2.00 -3.13 -6.17
C GLU A 43 -1.88 -4.65 -6.09
N GLU A 44 -2.02 -5.19 -4.88
CA GLU A 44 -1.93 -6.63 -4.64
C GLU A 44 -3.02 -7.39 -5.40
N THR A 45 -4.25 -6.88 -5.39
CA THR A 45 -5.36 -7.50 -6.14
C THR A 45 -5.09 -7.47 -7.65
N LEU A 46 -4.50 -6.41 -8.19
CA LEU A 46 -4.12 -6.33 -9.61
C LEU A 46 -3.03 -7.35 -9.95
N ALA A 47 -2.03 -7.51 -9.09
CA ALA A 47 -0.99 -8.53 -9.24
C ALA A 47 -1.61 -9.93 -9.27
N ASN A 48 -2.48 -10.24 -8.30
CA ASN A 48 -3.15 -11.53 -8.20
C ASN A 48 -4.10 -11.81 -9.37
N ILE A 49 -4.81 -10.80 -9.89
CA ILE A 49 -5.58 -10.91 -11.13
C ILE A 49 -4.66 -11.22 -12.32
N THR A 50 -3.52 -10.53 -12.42
CA THR A 50 -2.59 -10.69 -13.54
C THR A 50 -2.02 -12.11 -13.63
N VAL A 51 -1.78 -12.76 -12.48
CA VAL A 51 -1.17 -14.10 -12.42
C VAL A 51 -2.18 -15.25 -12.29
N ALA A 52 -3.32 -15.02 -11.63
CA ALA A 52 -4.28 -16.06 -11.28
C ALA A 52 -5.67 -15.87 -11.89
N GLY A 53 -5.94 -14.73 -12.54
CA GLY A 53 -7.23 -14.43 -13.17
C GLY A 53 -8.40 -14.59 -12.21
N GLU A 54 -9.38 -15.43 -12.57
CA GLU A 54 -10.56 -15.73 -11.74
C GLU A 54 -10.22 -16.28 -10.34
N GLN A 55 -9.02 -16.84 -10.15
CA GLN A 55 -8.57 -17.38 -8.86
C GLN A 55 -7.97 -16.31 -7.93
N ALA A 56 -7.86 -15.05 -8.37
CA ALA A 56 -7.25 -13.97 -7.58
C ALA A 56 -7.85 -13.82 -6.18
N LYS A 57 -9.17 -13.98 -6.03
CA LYS A 57 -9.83 -13.94 -4.73
C LYS A 57 -9.30 -15.04 -3.78
N ALA A 58 -9.14 -16.25 -4.28
CA ALA A 58 -8.63 -17.36 -3.48
C ALA A 58 -7.14 -17.15 -3.10
N VAL A 59 -6.38 -16.41 -3.91
CA VAL A 59 -5.01 -16.01 -3.58
C VAL A 59 -5.01 -14.94 -2.50
N ASN A 60 -5.83 -13.88 -2.64
CA ASN A 60 -5.98 -12.83 -1.63
C ASN A 60 -6.38 -13.39 -0.26
N GLU A 61 -7.29 -14.36 -0.21
CA GLU A 61 -7.75 -15.01 1.03
C GLU A 61 -6.67 -15.86 1.74
N GLN A 62 -5.55 -16.16 1.07
CA GLN A 62 -4.41 -16.90 1.64
C GLN A 62 -3.29 -15.97 2.15
N MET A 63 -3.43 -14.66 1.97
CA MET A 63 -2.42 -13.69 2.38
C MET A 63 -2.41 -13.46 3.89
N VAL A 64 -1.26 -13.01 4.39
CA VAL A 64 -1.10 -12.61 5.80
C VAL A 64 -1.69 -11.21 5.95
N GLY A 65 -3.02 -11.10 5.96
CA GLY A 65 -3.78 -9.86 6.10
C GLY A 65 -5.11 -9.90 5.34
N ASP A 66 -6.09 -9.13 5.81
CA ASP A 66 -7.39 -9.04 5.13
C ASP A 66 -7.29 -8.07 3.96
N VAL A 67 -7.43 -8.59 2.74
CA VAL A 67 -7.46 -7.79 1.53
C VAL A 67 -8.93 -7.54 1.16
N PRO A 68 -9.42 -6.29 1.16
CA PRO A 68 -10.80 -5.94 0.81
C PRO A 68 -11.05 -6.11 -0.71
N THR A 69 -11.04 -7.36 -1.16
CA THR A 69 -10.92 -7.76 -2.58
C THR A 69 -12.04 -7.18 -3.43
N THR A 70 -13.28 -7.17 -2.94
CA THR A 70 -14.41 -6.59 -3.68
C THR A 70 -14.23 -5.08 -3.90
N HIS A 71 -13.72 -4.36 -2.90
CA HIS A 71 -13.44 -2.93 -3.01
C HIS A 71 -12.31 -2.68 -4.01
N ALA A 72 -11.22 -3.44 -3.88
CA ALA A 72 -10.06 -3.38 -4.76
C ALA A 72 -10.43 -3.64 -6.24
N VAL A 73 -11.20 -4.70 -6.53
CA VAL A 73 -11.70 -4.99 -7.89
C VAL A 73 -12.54 -3.83 -8.43
N GLY A 74 -13.42 -3.25 -7.59
CA GLY A 74 -14.21 -2.07 -7.97
C GLY A 74 -13.34 -0.89 -8.39
N LYS A 75 -12.25 -0.63 -7.65
CA LYS A 75 -11.27 0.41 -8.00
C LYS A 75 -10.52 0.12 -9.29
N LEU A 76 -10.05 -1.11 -9.48
CA LEU A 76 -9.32 -1.49 -10.69
C LEU A 76 -10.18 -1.39 -11.96
N LEU A 77 -11.47 -1.69 -11.86
CA LEU A 77 -12.44 -1.46 -12.94
C LEU A 77 -12.67 0.05 -13.17
N GLU A 78 -12.85 0.84 -12.11
CA GLU A 78 -13.00 2.30 -12.18
C GLU A 78 -11.80 2.96 -12.88
N TRP A 79 -10.59 2.48 -12.58
CA TRP A 79 -9.34 2.98 -13.14
C TRP A 79 -9.03 2.46 -14.54
N GLY A 80 -9.74 1.44 -15.01
CA GLY A 80 -9.49 0.79 -16.30
C GLY A 80 -8.20 -0.06 -16.33
N PHE A 81 -7.73 -0.50 -15.16
CA PHE A 81 -6.59 -1.41 -15.07
C PHE A 81 -7.00 -2.86 -15.38
N ILE A 82 -8.27 -3.20 -15.20
CA ILE A 82 -8.83 -4.50 -15.58
C ILE A 82 -10.10 -4.33 -16.42
N ASP A 83 -10.40 -5.34 -17.23
CA ASP A 83 -11.70 -5.55 -17.88
C ASP A 83 -12.24 -6.92 -17.42
N GLY A 84 -13.26 -6.91 -16.57
CA GLY A 84 -13.64 -8.08 -15.79
C GLY A 84 -12.54 -8.48 -14.81
N LEU A 85 -11.99 -9.68 -14.95
CA LEU A 85 -10.84 -10.19 -14.17
C LEU A 85 -9.62 -10.45 -15.07
N GLU A 86 -9.49 -9.68 -16.14
CA GLU A 86 -8.34 -9.71 -17.04
C GLU A 86 -7.64 -8.33 -17.03
N PRO A 87 -6.30 -8.27 -16.95
CA PRO A 87 -5.59 -7.01 -16.97
C PRO A 87 -5.67 -6.36 -18.35
N THR A 88 -5.95 -5.05 -18.40
CA THR A 88 -5.81 -4.25 -19.62
C THR A 88 -4.32 -4.07 -19.96
N PRO A 89 -3.96 -3.57 -21.17
CA PRO A 89 -2.56 -3.23 -21.46
C PRO A 89 -1.96 -2.22 -20.46
N LEU A 90 -2.77 -1.28 -19.96
CA LEU A 90 -2.36 -0.35 -18.92
C LEU A 90 -2.16 -1.09 -17.59
N GLY A 91 -3.13 -1.88 -17.14
CA GLY A 91 -3.00 -2.63 -15.89
C GLY A 91 -1.80 -3.57 -15.90
N ARG A 92 -1.51 -4.23 -17.04
CA ARG A 92 -0.32 -5.06 -17.20
C ARG A 92 0.98 -4.26 -17.02
N ALA A 93 1.08 -3.08 -17.63
CA ALA A 93 2.25 -2.22 -17.46
C ALA A 93 2.40 -1.75 -16.00
N VAL A 94 1.30 -1.40 -15.34
CA VAL A 94 1.28 -1.03 -13.91
C VAL A 94 1.81 -2.18 -13.06
N THR A 95 1.30 -3.41 -13.26
CA THR A 95 1.74 -4.60 -12.52
C THR A 95 3.20 -4.95 -12.78
N GLU A 96 3.62 -4.97 -14.05
CA GLU A 96 4.99 -5.39 -14.44
C GLU A 96 6.07 -4.43 -13.90
N HIS A 97 5.71 -3.17 -13.70
CA HIS A 97 6.61 -2.14 -13.18
C HIS A 97 6.39 -1.82 -11.70
N PHE A 98 5.51 -2.55 -11.00
CA PHE A 98 5.19 -2.34 -9.59
C PHE A 98 4.82 -0.89 -9.28
N LEU A 99 4.08 -0.25 -10.19
CA LEU A 99 3.68 1.14 -10.02
C LEU A 99 2.49 1.21 -9.07
N SER A 100 2.55 2.16 -8.13
CA SER A 100 1.35 2.52 -7.39
C SER A 100 0.30 3.09 -8.34
N PRO A 101 -1.01 3.03 -8.01
CA PRO A 101 -2.05 3.67 -8.82
C PRO A 101 -1.78 5.16 -9.03
N ARG A 102 -1.23 5.83 -8.01
CA ARG A 102 -0.87 7.25 -8.09
C ARG A 102 0.21 7.50 -9.13
N ASP A 103 1.28 6.72 -9.10
CA ASP A 103 2.41 6.89 -10.03
C ASP A 103 1.97 6.54 -11.46
N ALA A 104 1.18 5.49 -11.61
CA ALA A 104 0.58 5.11 -12.88
C ALA A 104 -0.25 6.26 -13.49
N PHE A 105 -1.09 6.93 -12.69
CA PHE A 105 -1.86 8.08 -13.16
C PHE A 105 -0.98 9.27 -13.49
N ARG A 106 0.04 9.57 -12.67
CA ARG A 106 0.99 10.65 -12.93
C ARG A 106 1.70 10.47 -14.27
N LEU A 107 2.25 9.27 -14.51
CA LEU A 107 2.89 8.93 -15.78
C LEU A 107 1.92 9.03 -16.95
N LEU A 108 0.69 8.50 -16.79
CA LEU A 108 -0.33 8.53 -17.83
C LEU A 108 -0.76 9.97 -18.18
N ASP A 109 -0.90 10.84 -17.19
CA ASP A 109 -1.26 12.24 -17.39
C ASP A 109 -0.14 13.02 -18.07
N GLY A 110 1.12 12.74 -17.73
CA GLY A 110 2.28 13.28 -18.43
C GLY A 110 2.29 12.88 -19.91
N VAL A 111 2.06 11.60 -20.21
CA VAL A 111 1.96 11.09 -21.59
C VAL A 111 0.80 11.76 -22.33
N ARG A 112 -0.39 11.86 -21.72
CA ARG A 112 -1.58 12.48 -22.33
C ARG A 112 -1.43 13.98 -22.56
N SER A 113 -0.65 14.65 -21.72
CA SER A 113 -0.35 16.07 -21.84
C SER A 113 0.73 16.36 -22.88
N GLY A 114 1.34 15.32 -23.47
CA GLY A 114 2.36 15.45 -24.50
C GLY A 114 3.74 15.82 -23.97
N LEU A 115 4.00 15.58 -22.67
CA LEU A 115 5.32 15.77 -22.09
C LEU A 115 6.31 14.79 -22.74
N SER A 116 7.56 15.23 -22.88
CA SER A 116 8.63 14.34 -23.30
C SER A 116 8.93 13.31 -22.21
N PRO A 117 9.49 12.14 -22.55
CA PRO A 117 9.88 11.14 -21.55
C PRO A 117 10.78 11.68 -20.45
N TYR A 118 11.69 12.61 -20.78
CA TYR A 118 12.57 13.23 -19.78
C TYR A 118 11.81 14.14 -18.80
N GLU A 119 10.81 14.87 -19.27
CA GLU A 119 9.97 15.71 -18.41
C GLU A 119 9.09 14.85 -17.49
N ILE A 120 8.56 13.74 -17.98
CA ILE A 120 7.77 12.80 -17.18
C ILE A 120 8.62 12.19 -16.06
N VAL A 121 9.84 11.73 -16.38
CA VAL A 121 10.76 11.19 -15.37
C VAL A 121 11.14 12.27 -14.36
N ALA A 122 11.51 13.47 -14.80
CA ALA A 122 11.84 14.56 -13.88
C ALA A 122 10.67 14.90 -12.94
N ASP A 123 9.45 14.91 -13.45
CA ASP A 123 8.24 15.16 -12.66
C ASP A 123 7.95 14.04 -11.66
N ALA A 124 8.20 12.77 -12.01
CA ALA A 124 8.06 11.63 -11.11
C ALA A 124 9.08 11.68 -9.96
N GLU A 125 10.36 11.86 -10.28
CA GLU A 125 11.45 11.93 -9.27
C GLU A 125 11.23 13.07 -8.27
N LEU A 126 10.76 14.23 -8.74
CA LEU A 126 10.44 15.36 -7.87
C LEU A 126 9.30 15.05 -6.89
N ALA A 127 8.31 14.25 -7.29
CA ALA A 127 7.21 13.88 -6.41
C ALA A 127 7.62 12.89 -5.32
N ASP A 128 8.57 12.00 -5.63
CA ASP A 128 9.13 11.08 -4.65
C ASP A 128 9.95 11.82 -3.58
N GLU A 129 10.65 12.90 -3.96
CA GLU A 129 11.38 13.76 -3.01
C GLU A 129 10.44 14.50 -2.04
N ASP A 130 9.23 14.89 -2.49
CA ASP A 130 8.25 15.59 -1.66
C ASP A 130 7.56 14.68 -0.61
N GLU A 131 7.74 13.36 -0.69
CA GLU A 131 7.15 12.36 0.23
C GLU A 131 8.09 11.87 1.35
N LEU A 132 9.36 12.29 1.33
CA LEU A 132 10.41 11.95 2.32
C LEU A 132 10.57 12.99 3.44
#